data_AF-A0A7S2VWS4-F1
#
_entry.id   AF-A0A7S2VWS4-F1
#
_cell.length_a   1.000
_cell.length_b   1.000
_cell.length_c   1.000
_cell.angle_alpha   90.00
_cell.angle_beta   90.00
_cell.angle_gamma   90.00
#
_symmetry.space_group_name_H-M   'P 1'
#
loop_
_entity.id
_entity.type
_entity.pdbx_description
1 polymer ?
#
loop_
_entity_poly.entity_id
_entity_poly.type
_entity_poly.pdbx_seq_one_letter_code
_entity_poly.pdbx_strand_id
1 'polypeptide(L)'
;MELFRLIQADQRLTEREDAESAKKRCRVVKIDEVDLHCEEFREEVVGQALKRFAPMHFLLKGETDWLFLNHVKDSSRESCEFIALDVGAGAPKRCGGQGDILAGILATFLGWAFTKSWENHLLRPSVHCSDEAYERCRELFISACASACLVTRASVRSAFSEHGRGLQASDVLHHISKTFAKEFDTP
;
A
#
# COMPACT_ATOMS: atom_id res chain seq x y z
N MET A 1 -2.32 -8.45 -10.13
CA MET A 1 -2.74 -9.15 -11.38
C MET A 1 -4.12 -8.70 -11.84
N GLU A 2 -5.13 -8.61 -10.97
CA GLU A 2 -6.45 -8.08 -11.36
C GLU A 2 -6.44 -6.58 -11.69
N LEU A 3 -5.73 -5.74 -10.91
CA LEU A 3 -5.58 -4.31 -11.23
C LEU A 3 -4.97 -4.09 -12.63
N PHE A 4 -3.94 -4.88 -12.97
CA PHE A 4 -3.28 -4.85 -14.28
C PHE A 4 -4.20 -5.28 -15.42
N ARG A 5 -5.03 -6.32 -15.20
CA ARG A 5 -6.02 -6.77 -16.19
C ARG A 5 -7.18 -5.79 -16.34
N LEU A 6 -7.57 -5.10 -15.27
CA LEU A 6 -8.62 -4.08 -15.27
C LEU A 6 -8.18 -2.82 -16.03
N ILE A 7 -6.94 -2.37 -15.82
CA ILE A 7 -6.33 -1.28 -16.62
C ILE A 7 -6.32 -1.65 -18.11
N GLN A 8 -5.94 -2.90 -18.44
CA GLN A 8 -5.94 -3.37 -19.83
C GLN A 8 -7.34 -3.60 -20.43
N ALA A 9 -8.36 -3.81 -19.60
CA ALA A 9 -9.73 -4.06 -20.06
C ALA A 9 -10.50 -2.76 -20.32
N ASP A 10 -10.28 -1.75 -19.48
CA ASP A 10 -10.92 -0.43 -19.61
C ASP A 10 -10.45 0.30 -20.87
N GLN A 11 -9.17 0.12 -21.25
CA GLN A 11 -8.61 0.61 -22.51
C GLN A 11 -9.29 0.02 -23.77
N ARG A 12 -9.74 -1.24 -23.73
CA ARG A 12 -10.43 -1.87 -24.87
C ARG A 12 -11.88 -1.40 -25.04
N LEU A 13 -12.50 -0.92 -23.96
CA LEU A 13 -13.86 -0.39 -23.98
C LEU A 13 -13.87 1.05 -24.50
N THR A 14 -12.89 1.86 -24.09
CA THR A 14 -12.67 3.22 -24.64
C THR A 14 -12.23 3.20 -26.11
N GLU A 15 -11.42 2.21 -26.54
CA GLU A 15 -11.08 1.97 -27.96
C GLU A 15 -12.30 1.74 -28.87
N ARG A 16 -13.42 1.23 -28.34
CA ARG A 16 -14.65 0.99 -29.12
C ARG A 16 -15.54 2.22 -29.25
N GLU A 17 -15.51 3.13 -28.27
CA GLU A 17 -16.30 4.36 -28.30
C GLU A 17 -15.56 5.48 -29.06
N ASP A 18 -14.22 5.48 -29.07
CA ASP A 18 -13.40 6.52 -29.70
C ASP A 18 -13.02 6.23 -31.17
N ALA A 19 -13.38 5.06 -31.71
CA ALA A 19 -13.11 4.71 -33.11
C ALA A 19 -13.92 5.53 -34.13
N GLU A 20 -14.99 6.23 -33.69
CA GLU A 20 -15.83 7.07 -34.56
C GLU A 20 -15.42 8.56 -34.58
N SER A 21 -14.54 9.03 -33.68
CA SER A 21 -14.16 10.45 -33.62
C SER A 21 -12.66 10.67 -33.82
N ALA A 22 -12.32 11.09 -35.02
CA ALA A 22 -10.98 11.15 -35.56
C ALA A 22 -9.94 11.97 -34.77
N LYS A 23 -8.69 11.47 -34.84
CA LYS A 23 -7.42 12.22 -34.86
C LYS A 23 -7.13 13.12 -33.64
N LYS A 24 -6.89 12.49 -32.48
CA LYS A 24 -5.75 12.87 -31.65
C LYS A 24 -4.93 11.63 -31.33
N ARG A 25 -3.67 11.67 -31.71
CA ARG A 25 -2.69 10.59 -31.56
C ARG A 25 -2.43 10.41 -30.07
N CYS A 26 -3.27 9.66 -29.37
CA CYS A 26 -3.00 9.23 -28.01
C CYS A 26 -1.81 8.28 -28.08
N ARG A 27 -0.66 8.71 -27.54
CA ARG A 27 0.50 7.84 -27.42
C ARG A 27 0.11 6.73 -26.44
N VAL A 28 -0.08 5.52 -26.94
CA VAL A 28 -0.09 4.31 -26.12
C VAL A 28 1.27 4.26 -25.42
N VAL A 29 1.31 4.61 -24.13
CA VAL A 29 2.49 4.37 -23.29
C VAL A 29 2.56 2.87 -23.10
N LYS A 30 3.51 2.22 -23.76
CA LYS A 30 3.94 0.89 -23.33
C LYS A 30 4.50 1.06 -21.93
N ILE A 31 3.75 0.62 -20.92
CA ILE A 31 4.26 0.52 -19.56
C ILE A 31 5.13 -0.73 -19.53
N ASP A 32 6.36 -0.60 -20.04
CA ASP A 32 7.36 -1.66 -19.99
C ASP A 32 7.96 -1.77 -18.56
N GLU A 33 7.84 -0.72 -17.74
CA GLU A 33 8.32 -0.65 -16.35
C GLU A 33 7.43 0.30 -15.51
N VAL A 34 7.08 -0.10 -14.28
CA VAL A 34 6.28 0.71 -13.34
C VAL A 34 7.24 1.50 -12.45
N ASP A 35 7.52 2.75 -12.82
CA ASP A 35 8.36 3.64 -12.02
C ASP A 35 7.52 4.49 -11.06
N LEU A 36 7.40 4.03 -9.82
CA LEU A 36 6.73 4.76 -8.75
C LEU A 36 7.58 5.90 -8.16
N HIS A 37 8.81 6.12 -8.62
CA HIS A 37 9.58 7.32 -8.23
C HIS A 37 9.21 8.53 -9.10
N CYS A 38 8.74 8.30 -10.33
CA CYS A 38 8.20 9.34 -11.19
C CYS A 38 6.86 9.87 -10.62
N GLU A 39 6.79 11.17 -10.34
CA GLU A 39 5.58 11.84 -9.83
C GLU A 39 4.44 11.80 -10.85
N GLU A 40 4.73 12.15 -12.10
CA GLU A 40 3.76 12.19 -13.21
C GLU A 40 3.10 10.82 -13.45
N PHE A 41 3.91 9.75 -13.41
CA PHE A 41 3.42 8.39 -13.60
C PHE A 41 2.57 7.89 -12.42
N ARG A 42 2.95 8.26 -11.18
CA ARG A 42 2.16 7.96 -9.99
C ARG A 42 0.80 8.63 -10.06
N GLU A 43 0.75 9.92 -10.39
CA GLU A 43 -0.50 10.67 -10.51
C GLU A 43 -1.42 10.07 -11.58
N GLU A 44 -0.89 9.66 -12.74
CA GLU A 44 -1.69 9.08 -13.82
C GLU A 44 -2.30 7.73 -13.44
N VAL A 45 -1.46 6.75 -13.04
CA VAL A 45 -1.92 5.37 -12.77
C VAL A 45 -2.83 5.34 -11.55
N VAL A 46 -2.47 6.09 -10.51
CA VAL A 46 -3.21 6.07 -9.25
C VAL A 46 -4.43 6.97 -9.32
N GLY A 47 -4.39 8.09 -10.05
CA GLY A 47 -5.58 8.90 -10.31
C GLY A 47 -6.69 8.08 -10.98
N GLN A 48 -6.33 7.21 -11.92
CA GLN A 48 -7.29 6.25 -12.51
C GLN A 48 -7.77 5.20 -11.49
N ALA A 49 -6.86 4.62 -10.71
CA ALA A 49 -7.24 3.64 -9.69
C ALA A 49 -8.17 4.26 -8.62
N LEU A 50 -7.87 5.44 -8.12
CA LEU A 50 -8.67 6.13 -7.11
C LEU A 50 -10.05 6.51 -7.64
N LYS A 51 -10.17 7.00 -8.88
CA LYS A 51 -11.49 7.23 -9.49
C LYS A 51 -12.35 5.97 -9.52
N ARG A 52 -11.72 4.82 -9.76
CA ARG A 52 -12.42 3.54 -9.86
C ARG A 52 -12.75 2.90 -8.52
N PHE A 53 -11.89 3.12 -7.53
CA PHE A 53 -11.84 2.36 -6.29
C PHE A 53 -11.95 3.23 -5.03
N ALA A 54 -12.22 4.52 -5.16
CA ALA A 54 -12.57 5.36 -4.03
C ALA A 54 -13.72 4.70 -3.24
N PRO A 55 -13.65 4.68 -1.90
CA PRO A 55 -12.70 5.39 -1.03
C PRO A 55 -11.48 4.55 -0.55
N MET A 56 -11.05 3.51 -1.27
CA MET A 56 -10.03 2.57 -0.78
C MET A 56 -8.61 3.18 -0.68
N HIS A 57 -7.87 2.74 0.34
CA HIS A 57 -6.43 2.94 0.49
C HIS A 57 -5.66 1.80 -0.20
N PHE A 58 -4.47 2.09 -0.72
CA PHE A 58 -3.62 1.08 -1.36
C PHE A 58 -2.23 1.02 -0.75
N LEU A 59 -1.72 -0.19 -0.54
CA LEU A 59 -0.33 -0.46 -0.20
C LEU A 59 0.31 -1.25 -1.34
N LEU A 60 1.23 -0.64 -2.06
CA LEU A 60 1.96 -1.28 -3.15
C LEU A 60 3.32 -1.74 -2.66
N LYS A 61 3.47 -3.06 -2.53
CA LYS A 61 4.73 -3.69 -2.15
C LYS A 61 5.72 -3.66 -3.32
N GLY A 62 6.96 -3.25 -3.04
CA GLY A 62 7.98 -3.09 -4.07
C GLY A 62 9.41 -3.25 -3.56
N GLU A 63 10.36 -2.66 -4.27
CA GLU A 63 11.69 -2.33 -3.72
C GLU A 63 11.57 -1.25 -2.63
N THR A 64 10.69 -0.28 -2.88
CA THR A 64 10.13 0.63 -1.87
C THR A 64 8.65 0.29 -1.76
N ASP A 65 8.14 0.22 -0.53
CA ASP A 65 6.72 0.02 -0.31
C ASP A 65 6.03 1.39 -0.33
N TRP A 66 4.97 1.53 -1.13
CA TRP A 66 4.28 2.80 -1.33
C TRP A 66 2.87 2.75 -0.76
N LEU A 67 2.52 3.74 0.04
CA LEU A 67 1.20 3.90 0.63
C LEU A 67 0.45 5.03 -0.06
N PHE A 68 -0.76 4.73 -0.49
CA PHE A 68 -1.67 5.67 -1.14
C PHE A 68 -2.87 5.89 -0.23
N LEU A 69 -3.02 7.11 0.25
CA LEU A 69 -4.10 7.49 1.16
C LEU A 69 -5.11 8.37 0.44
N ASN A 70 -6.37 7.95 0.45
CA ASN A 70 -7.48 8.76 -0.03
C ASN A 70 -7.97 9.65 1.12
N HIS A 71 -7.98 10.98 0.92
CA HIS A 71 -8.50 11.91 1.92
C HIS A 71 -10.02 12.05 1.74
N VAL A 72 -10.78 11.32 2.54
CA VAL A 72 -12.26 11.32 2.46
C VAL A 72 -12.88 12.63 2.98
N LYS A 73 -12.08 13.54 3.54
CA LYS A 73 -12.58 14.71 4.28
C LYS A 73 -13.19 15.82 3.43
N ASP A 74 -12.81 15.94 2.16
CA ASP A 74 -13.22 17.06 1.33
C ASP A 74 -13.67 16.56 -0.05
N SER A 75 -14.98 16.46 -0.25
CA SER A 75 -15.59 16.04 -1.54
C SER A 75 -15.30 17.01 -2.69
N SER A 76 -14.58 18.10 -2.43
CA SER A 76 -14.28 19.17 -3.38
C SER A 76 -12.90 19.04 -4.05
N ARG A 77 -12.02 18.17 -3.56
CA ARG A 77 -10.75 17.80 -4.22
C ARG A 77 -10.50 16.30 -4.08
N GLU A 78 -10.15 15.65 -5.18
CA GLU A 78 -9.57 14.30 -5.23
C GLU A 78 -8.18 14.28 -4.54
N SER A 79 -8.06 14.73 -3.29
CA SER A 79 -6.78 14.78 -2.59
C SER A 79 -6.40 13.38 -2.15
N CYS A 80 -5.36 12.86 -2.79
CA CYS A 80 -4.70 11.64 -2.40
C CYS A 80 -3.27 11.97 -2.01
N GLU A 81 -2.75 11.22 -1.05
CA GLU A 81 -1.38 11.33 -0.61
C GLU A 81 -0.60 10.08 -0.98
N PHE A 82 0.66 10.31 -1.37
CA PHE A 82 1.61 9.32 -1.83
C PHE A 82 2.78 9.30 -0.86
N ILE A 83 2.93 8.21 -0.11
CA ILE A 83 3.94 8.11 0.94
C ILE A 83 4.86 6.93 0.61
N ALA A 84 6.15 7.21 0.45
CA ALA A 84 7.17 6.18 0.43
C ALA A 84 7.44 5.69 1.85
N LEU A 85 7.25 4.40 2.11
CA LEU A 85 7.54 3.79 3.40
C LEU A 85 9.01 3.33 3.42
N ASP A 86 9.90 4.21 3.87
CA ASP A 86 11.32 3.87 4.05
C ASP A 86 11.54 3.14 5.38
N VAL A 87 11.26 1.83 5.38
CA VAL A 87 11.33 0.96 6.56
C VAL A 87 12.49 -0.04 6.47
N GLY A 88 13.52 0.30 5.69
CA GLY A 88 14.73 -0.51 5.50
C GLY A 88 14.56 -1.70 4.57
N ALA A 89 15.65 -2.18 3.97
CA ALA A 89 15.63 -3.15 2.86
C ALA A 89 14.99 -4.53 3.16
N GLY A 90 14.41 -5.15 2.14
CA GLY A 90 13.98 -6.56 2.19
C GLY A 90 15.14 -7.54 2.02
N ALA A 91 14.85 -8.71 1.44
CA ALA A 91 15.86 -9.66 0.98
C ALA A 91 15.77 -9.86 -0.54
N PRO A 92 16.86 -10.27 -1.23
CA PRO A 92 16.89 -10.45 -2.68
C PRO A 92 16.10 -11.70 -3.16
N LYS A 93 15.30 -12.34 -2.29
CA LYS A 93 14.50 -13.52 -2.62
C LYS A 93 13.01 -13.27 -2.42
N ARG A 94 12.25 -13.59 -3.45
CA ARG A 94 10.79 -13.74 -3.39
C ARG A 94 10.44 -15.21 -3.14
N CYS A 95 9.73 -15.51 -2.07
CA CYS A 95 9.03 -16.78 -1.87
C CYS A 95 7.53 -16.57 -2.07
N GLY A 96 6.83 -17.61 -2.53
CA GLY A 96 5.37 -17.60 -2.55
C GLY A 96 4.84 -17.46 -1.12
N GLY A 97 3.81 -16.65 -0.90
CA GLY A 97 3.22 -16.41 0.42
C GLY A 97 3.69 -15.16 1.16
N GLN A 98 4.72 -14.45 0.70
CA GLN A 98 5.15 -13.20 1.38
C GLN A 98 4.10 -12.09 1.35
N GLY A 99 3.19 -12.11 0.38
CA GLY A 99 2.06 -11.16 0.30
C GLY A 99 1.02 -11.45 1.38
N ASP A 100 0.71 -12.73 1.59
CA ASP A 100 -0.22 -13.19 2.63
C ASP A 100 0.31 -12.89 4.03
N ILE A 101 1.62 -13.09 4.23
CA ILE A 101 2.31 -12.72 5.47
C ILE A 101 2.17 -11.20 5.73
N LEU A 102 2.48 -10.37 4.73
CA LEU A 102 2.33 -8.92 4.85
C LEU A 102 0.88 -8.54 5.17
N ALA A 103 -0.09 -9.14 4.48
CA ALA A 103 -1.51 -8.86 4.70
C ALA A 103 -1.95 -9.21 6.13
N GLY A 104 -1.52 -10.35 6.68
CA GLY A 104 -1.83 -10.75 8.05
C GLY A 104 -1.22 -9.82 9.11
N ILE A 105 0.06 -9.45 8.92
CA ILE A 105 0.74 -8.50 9.80
C ILE A 105 0.06 -7.12 9.70
N LEU A 106 -0.24 -6.65 8.49
CA LEU A 106 -0.92 -5.38 8.24
C LEU A 106 -2.29 -5.34 8.90
N ALA A 107 -3.10 -6.39 8.74
CA ALA A 107 -4.40 -6.48 9.39
C ALA A 107 -4.30 -6.39 10.92
N THR A 108 -3.26 -6.97 11.50
CA THR A 108 -3.00 -6.91 12.95
C THR A 108 -2.69 -5.48 13.40
N PHE A 109 -1.74 -4.80 12.74
CA PHE A 109 -1.38 -3.42 13.08
C PHE A 109 -2.55 -2.44 12.85
N LEU A 110 -3.28 -2.59 11.75
CA LEU A 110 -4.48 -1.79 11.50
C LEU A 110 -5.57 -2.04 12.55
N GLY A 111 -5.78 -3.30 12.96
CA GLY A 111 -6.71 -3.66 14.03
C GLY A 111 -6.37 -2.96 15.35
N TRP A 112 -5.09 -2.93 15.72
CA TRP A 112 -4.62 -2.20 16.90
C TRP A 112 -4.77 -0.68 16.75
N ALA A 113 -4.43 -0.12 15.60
CA ALA A 113 -4.60 1.30 15.31
C ALA A 113 -6.08 1.72 15.41
N PHE A 114 -6.99 0.96 14.81
CA PHE A 114 -8.43 1.23 14.88
C PHE A 114 -8.98 1.11 16.30
N THR A 115 -8.52 0.11 17.07
CA THR A 115 -8.91 -0.05 18.47
C THR A 115 -8.46 1.17 19.28
N LYS A 116 -7.22 1.61 19.11
CA LYS A 116 -6.69 2.82 19.76
C LYS A 116 -7.43 4.08 19.34
N SER A 117 -7.78 4.21 18.07
CA SER A 117 -8.57 5.33 17.58
C SER A 117 -9.99 5.33 18.16
N TRP A 118 -10.60 4.17 18.38
CA TRP A 118 -11.91 4.05 19.01
C TRP A 118 -11.87 4.41 20.51
N GLU A 119 -10.90 3.86 21.25
CA GLU A 119 -10.65 4.15 22.67
C GLU A 119 -10.46 5.66 22.90
N ASN A 120 -9.69 6.31 22.03
CA ASN A 120 -9.44 7.76 22.08
C ASN A 120 -10.53 8.62 21.42
N HIS A 121 -11.64 8.00 21.01
CA HIS A 121 -12.82 8.64 20.43
C HIS A 121 -12.56 9.39 19.11
N LEU A 122 -11.50 9.03 18.38
CA LEU A 122 -11.10 9.65 17.11
C LEU A 122 -11.97 9.20 15.93
N LEU A 123 -12.59 8.02 16.00
CA LEU A 123 -13.44 7.43 14.93
C LEU A 123 -14.92 7.27 15.31
N ARG A 124 -15.43 8.06 16.27
CA ARG A 124 -16.84 7.95 16.67
C ARG A 124 -17.78 8.40 15.54
N PRO A 125 -18.81 7.63 15.16
CA PRO A 125 -19.72 7.93 14.04
C PRO A 125 -20.59 9.20 14.16
N SER A 126 -20.39 10.05 15.18
CA SER A 126 -21.34 11.12 15.56
C SER A 126 -20.75 12.52 15.60
N VAL A 127 -19.52 12.76 15.17
CA VAL A 127 -18.91 14.09 15.24
C VAL A 127 -18.21 14.40 13.93
N HIS A 128 -18.43 15.61 13.40
CA HIS A 128 -17.52 16.22 12.45
C HIS A 128 -16.09 16.05 12.99
N CYS A 129 -15.33 15.13 12.41
CA CYS A 129 -13.98 14.84 12.86
C CYS A 129 -13.15 16.13 12.74
N SER A 130 -12.63 16.65 13.85
CA SER A 130 -11.77 17.84 13.82
C SER A 130 -10.54 17.57 12.95
N ASP A 131 -9.88 18.61 12.45
CA ASP A 131 -8.67 18.45 11.64
C ASP A 131 -7.58 17.69 12.41
N GLU A 132 -7.46 17.95 13.71
CA GLU A 132 -6.53 17.24 14.60
C GLU A 132 -6.89 15.76 14.76
N ALA A 133 -8.16 15.42 14.93
CA ALA A 133 -8.59 14.03 15.08
C ALA A 133 -8.38 13.22 13.79
N TYR A 134 -8.57 13.85 12.63
CA TYR A 134 -8.29 13.25 11.33
C TYR A 134 -6.80 13.00 11.14
N GLU A 135 -5.97 14.02 11.38
CA GLU A 135 -4.51 13.88 11.25
C GLU A 135 -3.97 12.80 12.19
N ARG A 136 -4.50 12.70 13.41
CA ARG A 136 -4.10 11.64 14.33
C ARG A 136 -4.50 10.24 13.87
N CYS A 137 -5.68 10.08 13.25
CA CYS A 137 -6.07 8.82 12.62
C CYS A 137 -5.18 8.48 11.42
N ARG A 138 -4.87 9.49 10.61
CA ARG A 138 -3.99 9.37 9.44
C ARG A 138 -2.59 8.93 9.86
N GLU A 139 -1.99 9.57 10.86
CA GLU A 139 -0.68 9.20 11.42
C GLU A 139 -0.67 7.77 11.97
N LEU A 140 -1.70 7.37 12.72
CA LEU A 140 -1.84 5.99 13.22
C LEU A 140 -1.94 4.98 12.07
N PHE A 141 -2.67 5.31 11.02
CA PHE A 141 -2.82 4.46 9.84
C PHE A 141 -1.48 4.30 9.10
N ILE A 142 -0.77 5.41 8.85
CA ILE A 142 0.57 5.41 8.23
C ILE A 142 1.54 4.58 9.07
N SER A 143 1.53 4.80 10.39
CA SER A 143 2.39 4.07 11.32
C SER A 143 2.11 2.57 11.28
N ALA A 144 0.84 2.16 11.28
CA ALA A 144 0.46 0.76 11.16
C ALA A 144 0.95 0.11 9.86
N CYS A 145 0.80 0.80 8.72
CA CYS A 145 1.31 0.33 7.43
C CYS A 145 2.85 0.23 7.43
N ALA A 146 3.54 1.25 7.92
CA ALA A 146 4.99 1.27 8.02
C ALA A 146 5.51 0.14 8.93
N SER A 147 4.93 -0.03 10.11
CA SER A 147 5.26 -1.11 11.05
C SER A 147 5.05 -2.50 10.44
N ALA A 148 3.97 -2.70 9.69
CA ALA A 148 3.74 -3.97 9.00
C ALA A 148 4.78 -4.28 7.92
N CYS A 149 5.13 -3.28 7.11
CA CYS A 149 6.19 -3.39 6.12
C CYS A 149 7.55 -3.66 6.78
N LEU A 150 7.88 -2.95 7.87
CA LEU A 150 9.11 -3.11 8.64
C LEU A 150 9.25 -4.55 9.14
N VAL A 151 8.27 -5.07 9.88
CA VAL A 151 8.31 -6.41 10.46
C VAL A 151 8.41 -7.47 9.36
N THR A 152 7.64 -7.32 8.28
CA THR A 152 7.68 -8.25 7.16
C THR A 152 9.07 -8.28 6.53
N ARG A 153 9.64 -7.10 6.23
CA ARG A 153 10.95 -6.98 5.57
C ARG A 153 12.08 -7.49 6.45
N ALA A 154 12.09 -7.11 7.72
CA ALA A 154 13.08 -7.57 8.68
C ALA A 154 12.99 -9.09 8.92
N SER A 155 11.78 -9.66 8.99
CA SER A 155 11.58 -11.12 9.11
C SER A 155 12.08 -11.86 7.87
N VAL A 156 11.76 -11.36 6.68
CA VAL A 156 12.25 -11.91 5.40
C VAL A 156 13.78 -11.83 5.31
N ARG A 157 14.37 -10.72 5.76
CA ARG A 157 15.84 -10.53 5.78
C ARG A 157 16.51 -11.51 6.73
N SER A 158 15.98 -11.65 7.94
CA SER A 158 16.50 -12.58 8.93
C SER A 158 16.40 -14.03 8.44
N ALA A 159 15.24 -14.45 7.95
CA ALA A 159 15.06 -15.80 7.43
C ALA A 159 15.94 -16.07 6.20
N PHE A 160 16.13 -15.09 5.32
CA PHE A 160 17.01 -15.21 4.16
C PHE A 160 18.49 -15.38 4.56
N SER A 161 18.94 -14.74 5.65
CA SER A 161 20.32 -14.91 6.12
C SER A 161 20.64 -16.36 6.53
N GLU A 162 19.63 -17.13 6.92
CA GLU A 162 19.76 -18.53 7.33
C GLU A 162 19.49 -19.51 6.18
N HIS A 163 18.49 -19.24 5.34
CA HIS A 163 18.00 -20.19 4.33
C HIS A 163 18.46 -19.86 2.90
N GLY A 164 18.99 -18.65 2.68
CA GLY A 164 19.45 -18.18 1.38
C GLY A 164 18.40 -18.37 0.27
N ARG A 165 18.82 -18.96 -0.85
CA ARG A 165 17.93 -19.21 -2.00
C ARG A 165 16.81 -20.21 -1.71
N GLY A 166 16.95 -21.03 -0.66
CA GLY A 166 15.95 -22.01 -0.24
C GLY A 166 14.77 -21.41 0.53
N LEU A 167 14.81 -20.12 0.88
CA LEU A 167 13.79 -19.46 1.68
C LEU A 167 12.35 -19.74 1.21
N GLN A 168 11.53 -20.22 2.13
CA GLN A 168 10.09 -20.43 2.01
C GLN A 168 9.30 -19.48 2.91
N ALA A 169 7.98 -19.39 2.72
CA ALA A 169 7.13 -18.55 3.57
C ALA A 169 7.06 -19.05 5.01
N SER A 170 7.10 -20.37 5.23
CA SER A 170 7.18 -20.97 6.57
C SER A 170 8.37 -20.46 7.36
N ASP A 171 9.53 -20.35 6.71
CA ASP A 171 10.75 -19.86 7.34
C ASP A 171 10.55 -18.41 7.79
N VAL A 172 9.93 -17.56 6.96
CA VAL A 172 9.61 -16.18 7.33
C VAL A 172 8.69 -16.11 8.56
N LEU A 173 7.68 -16.99 8.64
CA LEU A 173 6.74 -17.02 9.78
C LEU A 173 7.46 -17.25 11.11
N HIS A 174 8.47 -18.13 11.15
CA HIS A 174 9.26 -18.40 12.35
C HIS A 174 10.04 -17.19 12.86
N HIS A 175 10.31 -16.21 12.00
CA HIS A 175 11.06 -14.99 12.35
C HIS A 175 10.16 -13.81 12.76
N ILE A 176 8.84 -13.89 12.58
CA ILE A 176 7.94 -12.75 12.83
C ILE A 176 8.00 -12.32 14.30
N SER A 177 7.80 -13.25 15.24
CA SER A 177 7.76 -12.93 16.67
C SER A 177 9.07 -12.34 17.17
N LYS A 178 10.21 -12.92 16.77
CA LYS A 178 11.54 -12.41 17.14
C LYS A 178 11.79 -11.01 16.56
N THR A 179 11.40 -10.79 15.30
CA THR A 179 11.51 -9.48 14.65
C THR A 179 10.63 -8.45 15.35
N PHE A 180 9.37 -8.79 15.63
CA PHE A 180 8.47 -7.89 16.33
C PHE A 180 9.05 -7.44 17.68
N ALA A 181 9.51 -8.38 18.50
CA ALA A 181 10.12 -8.06 19.79
C ALA A 181 11.37 -7.17 19.64
N LYS A 182 12.19 -7.42 18.61
CA LYS A 182 13.37 -6.59 18.33
C LYS A 182 13.03 -5.16 17.93
N GLU A 183 11.94 -4.94 17.22
CA GLU A 183 11.57 -3.60 16.70
C GLU A 183 10.65 -2.82 17.65
N PHE A 184 9.93 -3.49 18.56
CA PHE A 184 8.90 -2.84 19.41
C PHE A 184 9.01 -3.10 20.93
N ASP A 185 9.67 -4.18 21.37
CA ASP A 185 9.73 -4.54 22.81
C ASP A 185 11.05 -4.12 23.48
N THR A 186 12.07 -3.73 22.71
CA THR A 186 13.30 -3.19 23.28
C THR A 186 13.05 -1.77 23.83
N PRO A 187 13.42 -1.49 25.09
CA PRO A 187 13.15 -0.22 25.77
C PRO A 187 13.91 0.97 25.17
#